data_AF-A0AAE1PG23-F1
#
_entry.id   AF-A0AAE1PG23-F1
#
_cell.length_a   1.000
_cell.length_b   1.000
_cell.length_c   1.000
_cell.angle_alpha   90.00
_cell.angle_beta   90.00
_cell.angle_gamma   90.00
#
_symmetry.space_group_name_H-M   'P 1'
#
loop_
_entity.id
_entity.type
_entity.pdbx_description
1 polymer ?
#
loop_
_entity_poly.entity_id
_entity_poly.type
_entity_poly.pdbx_seq_one_letter_code
_entity_poly.pdbx_strand_id
1 'polypeptide(L)'
;MISLYSDIGGSDNGGCKHLCIVTPATNGLGYRCACDIGYKLDANQRSGSRQVLDPVSENFNDAINPIVSKAARFVGLDFDYRKDFIYYSDVSLDVIYRVKRKGNGRENLLVSQNEGVEGLALDWVSKNLGPDTQSSP
;
A
#
# COMPACT_ATOMS: atom_id res chain seq x y z
N MET A 1 -6.36 -31.46 35.36
CA MET A 1 -5.03 -31.17 34.78
C MET A 1 -5.22 -30.99 33.28
N ILE A 2 -5.50 -29.76 32.82
CA ILE A 2 -5.53 -29.41 31.39
C ILE A 2 -4.51 -28.29 31.26
N SER A 3 -3.32 -28.62 30.78
CA SER A 3 -2.21 -27.69 30.62
C SER A 3 -1.54 -27.97 29.29
N LEU A 4 -2.18 -27.69 28.16
CA LEU A 4 -1.57 -27.82 26.84
C LEU A 4 -2.21 -26.87 25.81
N TYR A 5 -2.03 -25.57 26.00
CA TYR A 5 -1.75 -24.64 24.89
C TYR A 5 -0.90 -23.54 25.52
N SER A 6 0.40 -23.79 25.59
CA SER A 6 1.37 -22.71 25.77
C SER A 6 1.06 -21.64 24.72
N ASP A 7 0.90 -20.39 25.15
CA ASP A 7 0.63 -19.25 24.28
C ASP A 7 1.77 -19.16 23.24
N ILE A 8 1.56 -19.72 22.04
CA ILE A 8 2.60 -19.82 21.02
C ILE A 8 2.86 -18.41 20.50
N GLY A 9 4.02 -17.86 20.86
CA GLY A 9 4.37 -16.45 20.66
C GLY A 9 4.37 -15.64 21.98
N GLY A 10 3.80 -16.13 23.07
CA GLY A 10 3.76 -15.41 24.34
C GLY A 10 3.09 -14.04 24.26
N SER A 11 3.27 -13.22 25.30
CA SER A 11 2.61 -11.91 25.44
C SER A 11 3.23 -10.77 24.61
N ASP A 12 4.36 -11.00 23.93
CA ASP A 12 5.10 -9.98 23.19
C ASP A 12 5.18 -10.29 21.67
N ASN A 13 4.12 -10.86 21.10
CA ASN A 13 4.04 -11.20 19.67
C ASN A 13 5.22 -12.06 19.19
N GLY A 14 5.73 -12.95 20.04
CA GLY A 14 6.91 -13.77 19.78
C GLY A 14 8.18 -12.96 19.56
N GLY A 15 8.26 -11.70 19.99
CA GLY A 15 9.32 -10.77 19.64
C GLY A 15 9.29 -10.31 18.17
N CYS A 16 8.24 -10.63 17.42
CA CYS A 16 8.05 -10.18 16.04
C CYS A 16 7.60 -8.72 15.99
N LYS A 17 8.19 -7.93 15.10
CA LYS A 17 7.84 -6.50 14.97
C LYS A 17 6.58 -6.24 14.15
N HIS A 18 6.25 -7.12 13.21
CA HIS A 18 5.03 -7.03 12.41
C HIS A 18 4.09 -8.20 12.77
N LEU A 19 4.22 -9.34 12.11
CA LEU A 19 3.34 -10.49 12.31
C LEU A 19 4.06 -11.67 12.96
N CYS A 20 3.39 -12.33 13.92
CA CYS A 20 3.75 -13.63 14.45
C CYS A 20 2.78 -14.68 13.90
N ILE A 21 3.29 -15.60 13.08
CA ILE A 21 2.48 -16.62 12.41
C ILE A 21 2.79 -17.99 13.01
N VAL A 22 1.76 -18.67 13.52
CA VAL A 22 1.86 -20.05 14.00
C VAL A 22 2.10 -20.99 12.82
N THR A 23 3.08 -21.89 12.95
CA THR A 23 3.47 -22.83 11.90
C THR A 23 3.64 -24.24 12.46
N PRO A 24 3.36 -25.30 11.67
CA PRO A 24 3.72 -26.65 12.05
C PRO A 24 5.22 -26.79 12.29
N ALA A 25 5.60 -27.52 13.34
CA ALA A 25 6.98 -27.88 13.65
C ALA A 25 7.09 -29.41 13.79
N THR A 26 8.31 -29.94 13.75
CA THR A 26 8.58 -31.38 13.81
C THR A 26 7.91 -32.09 14.99
N ASN A 27 7.75 -31.41 16.14
CA ASN A 27 7.14 -31.95 17.35
C ASN A 27 6.00 -31.08 17.90
N GLY A 28 5.14 -30.52 17.04
CA GLY A 28 3.95 -29.78 17.45
C GLY A 28 3.77 -28.46 16.69
N LEU A 29 3.48 -27.38 17.41
CA LEU A 29 3.31 -26.05 16.83
C LEU A 29 4.47 -25.15 17.24
N GLY A 30 5.02 -24.44 16.26
CA GLY A 30 5.99 -23.36 16.43
C GLY A 30 5.42 -22.05 15.90
N TYR A 31 6.26 -21.03 15.79
CA TYR A 31 5.90 -19.77 15.16
C TYR A 31 7.09 -19.18 14.39
N ARG A 32 6.78 -18.30 13.43
CA ARG A 32 7.78 -17.52 12.69
C ARG A 32 7.30 -16.08 12.54
N CYS A 33 8.25 -15.16 12.44
CA CYS A 33 7.91 -13.78 12.13
C CYS A 33 7.75 -13.59 10.62
N ALA A 34 6.81 -12.74 10.24
CA ALA A 34 6.62 -12.26 8.88
C ALA A 34 6.49 -10.74 8.90
N CYS A 35 6.79 -10.09 7.78
CA CYS A 35 6.76 -8.64 7.64
C CYS A 35 5.58 -8.19 6.78
N ASP A 36 5.13 -6.95 7.03
CA ASP A 36 4.15 -6.29 6.18
C ASP A 36 4.71 -6.04 4.79
N ILE A 37 3.82 -5.80 3.83
CA ILE A 37 4.16 -5.48 2.44
C ILE A 37 5.16 -4.32 2.38
N GLY A 38 6.20 -4.49 1.56
CA GLY A 38 7.29 -3.53 1.38
C GLY A 38 8.37 -3.62 2.45
N TYR A 39 8.40 -4.70 3.24
CA TYR A 39 9.47 -4.99 4.19
C TYR A 39 10.04 -6.38 3.95
N LYS A 40 11.38 -6.46 3.95
CA LYS A 40 12.10 -7.73 3.88
C LYS A 40 12.51 -8.15 5.28
N LEU A 41 12.23 -9.40 5.65
CA LEU A 41 12.65 -9.96 6.94
C LEU A 41 14.18 -9.93 7.06
N ASP A 42 14.67 -9.35 8.15
CA ASP A 42 16.09 -9.24 8.43
C ASP A 42 16.67 -10.59 8.88
N ALA A 43 18.01 -10.70 8.88
CA ALA A 43 18.71 -11.90 9.34
C ALA A 43 18.41 -12.29 10.79
N ASN A 44 17.92 -11.35 11.62
CA ASN A 44 17.49 -11.61 12.99
C ASN A 44 16.18 -12.42 13.07
N GLN A 45 15.47 -12.60 11.96
CA GLN A 45 14.18 -13.30 11.85
C GLN A 45 13.07 -12.75 12.76
N ARG A 46 13.17 -11.49 13.18
CA ARG A 46 12.19 -10.82 14.07
C ARG A 46 11.65 -9.53 13.50
N SER A 47 12.51 -8.78 12.81
CA SER A 47 12.24 -7.45 12.28
C SER A 47 12.42 -7.45 10.76
N GLY A 48 11.94 -6.41 10.09
CA GLY A 48 12.20 -6.23 8.67
C GLY A 48 12.57 -4.81 8.32
N SER A 49 13.40 -4.68 7.29
CA SER A 49 13.81 -3.40 6.73
C SER A 49 12.95 -3.06 5.51
N ARG A 50 12.59 -1.78 5.38
CA ARG A 50 11.78 -1.31 4.25
C ARG A 50 12.56 -1.52 2.96
N GLN A 51 11.96 -2.23 2.01
CA GLN A 51 12.55 -2.48 0.71
C GLN A 51 12.00 -1.48 -0.30
N VAL A 52 12.86 -1.03 -1.23
CA VAL A 52 12.40 -0.34 -2.43
C VAL A 52 11.61 -1.38 -3.23
N LEU A 53 10.33 -1.09 -3.48
CA LEU A 53 9.51 -1.96 -4.32
C LEU A 53 10.09 -1.90 -5.73
N ASP A 54 10.72 -3.00 -6.15
CA ASP A 54 11.12 -3.21 -7.53
C ASP A 54 10.07 -4.14 -8.17
N PRO A 55 9.08 -3.58 -8.88
CA PRO A 55 8.00 -4.39 -9.47
C PRO A 55 8.50 -5.31 -10.60
N VAL A 56 9.76 -5.14 -11.05
CA VAL A 56 10.38 -5.96 -12.10
C VAL A 56 11.22 -7.10 -11.51
N SER A 57 11.53 -7.05 -10.21
CA SER A 57 12.27 -8.10 -9.53
C SER A 57 11.44 -9.39 -9.44
N GLU A 58 11.97 -10.50 -9.97
CA GLU A 58 11.35 -11.84 -9.87
C GLU A 58 11.12 -12.31 -8.42
N ASN A 59 11.83 -11.72 -7.45
CA ASN A 59 11.68 -12.03 -6.03
C ASN A 59 10.61 -11.19 -5.32
N PHE A 60 9.84 -10.37 -6.04
CA PHE A 60 8.78 -9.57 -5.45
C PHE A 60 7.53 -10.42 -5.21
N ASN A 61 7.36 -10.89 -3.98
CA ASN A 61 6.26 -11.77 -3.57
C ASN A 61 5.14 -11.03 -2.81
N ASP A 62 5.19 -9.70 -2.76
CA ASP A 62 4.20 -8.90 -2.08
C ASP A 62 3.03 -8.56 -3.00
N ALA A 63 1.81 -8.86 -2.54
CA ALA A 63 0.60 -8.50 -3.26
C ALA A 63 0.01 -7.19 -2.72
N ILE A 64 -0.08 -6.16 -3.56
CA ILE A 64 -0.72 -4.89 -3.21
C ILE A 64 -2.21 -4.98 -3.55
N ASN A 65 -3.07 -4.78 -2.55
CA ASN A 65 -4.51 -4.72 -2.76
C ASN A 65 -4.89 -3.34 -3.34
N PRO A 66 -5.64 -3.25 -4.45
CA PRO A 66 -6.06 -1.97 -5.00
C PRO A 66 -6.85 -1.14 -3.98
N ILE A 67 -6.49 0.13 -3.88
CA ILE A 67 -7.07 1.09 -2.93
C ILE A 67 -8.44 1.60 -3.42
N VAL A 68 -8.65 1.59 -4.74
CA VAL A 68 -9.87 2.07 -5.41
C VAL A 68 -10.75 0.91 -5.87
N SER A 69 -12.02 1.18 -6.16
CA SER A 69 -12.95 0.15 -6.63
C SER A 69 -12.49 -0.44 -7.97
N LYS A 70 -12.78 -1.72 -8.22
CA LYS A 70 -12.51 -2.37 -9.51
C LYS A 70 -13.24 -1.73 -10.70
N ALA A 71 -14.27 -0.94 -10.43
CA ALA A 71 -15.05 -0.23 -11.44
C ALA A 71 -14.45 1.14 -11.80
N ALA A 72 -13.51 1.67 -11.00
CA ALA A 72 -12.86 2.94 -11.28
C ALA A 72 -12.05 2.83 -12.57
N ARG A 73 -12.24 3.79 -13.47
CA ARG A 73 -11.50 3.87 -14.74
C ARG A 73 -10.60 5.08 -14.69
N PHE A 74 -9.41 4.89 -14.11
CA PHE A 74 -8.45 5.98 -13.93
C PHE A 74 -7.39 5.98 -15.04
N VAL A 75 -6.94 7.18 -15.40
CA VAL A 75 -5.89 7.38 -16.41
C VAL A 75 -4.74 8.20 -15.82
N GLY A 76 -5.04 9.27 -15.06
CA GLY A 76 -4.06 10.04 -14.31
C GLY A 76 -3.94 9.59 -12.85
N LEU A 77 -2.71 9.53 -12.34
CA LEU A 77 -2.38 9.17 -10.95
C LEU A 77 -1.15 9.96 -10.47
N ASP A 78 -1.22 10.57 -9.29
CA ASP A 78 -0.06 11.18 -8.63
C ASP A 78 -0.15 11.07 -7.09
N PHE A 79 0.95 11.31 -6.37
CA PHE A 79 1.08 11.06 -4.93
C PHE A 79 1.74 12.23 -4.16
N ASP A 80 1.04 12.78 -3.16
CA ASP A 80 1.65 13.70 -2.17
C ASP A 80 2.26 12.89 -1.02
N TYR A 81 3.59 12.70 -1.04
CA TYR A 81 4.33 12.01 0.01
C TYR A 81 4.15 12.63 1.40
N ARG A 82 4.10 13.97 1.51
CA ARG A 82 4.02 14.64 2.81
C ARG A 82 2.65 14.48 3.45
N LYS A 83 1.60 14.47 2.63
CA LYS A 83 0.22 14.32 3.11
C LYS A 83 -0.31 12.89 3.03
N ASP A 84 0.43 11.95 2.46
CA ASP A 84 0.02 10.55 2.25
C ASP A 84 -1.30 10.43 1.46
N PHE A 85 -1.48 11.29 0.46
CA PHE A 85 -2.64 11.28 -0.44
C PHE A 85 -2.25 10.81 -1.83
N ILE A 86 -3.08 9.94 -2.39
CA ILE A 86 -3.08 9.55 -3.80
C ILE A 86 -4.17 10.34 -4.50
N TYR A 87 -3.83 10.98 -5.60
CA TYR A 87 -4.73 11.71 -6.48
C TYR A 87 -4.94 10.90 -7.75
N TYR A 88 -6.19 10.70 -8.15
CA TYR A 88 -6.49 9.95 -9.37
C TYR A 88 -7.71 10.52 -10.09
N SER A 89 -7.69 10.49 -11.43
CA SER A 89 -8.86 10.82 -12.25
C SER A 89 -9.75 9.58 -12.42
N ASP A 90 -11.07 9.76 -12.55
CA ASP A 90 -11.97 8.72 -13.06
C ASP A 90 -12.63 9.25 -14.33
N VAL A 91 -12.24 8.72 -15.49
CA VAL A 91 -12.71 9.21 -16.79
C VAL A 91 -14.16 8.83 -17.07
N SER A 92 -14.70 7.80 -16.38
CA SER A 92 -16.11 7.44 -16.52
C SER A 92 -17.02 8.39 -15.74
N LEU A 93 -16.51 9.00 -14.68
CA LEU A 93 -17.27 9.93 -13.84
C LEU A 93 -16.88 11.40 -14.05
N ASP A 94 -15.80 11.66 -14.79
CA ASP A 94 -15.20 12.98 -15.01
C ASP A 94 -14.87 13.72 -13.68
N VAL A 95 -14.30 12.98 -12.73
CA VAL A 95 -13.99 13.47 -11.38
C VAL A 95 -12.54 13.17 -11.02
N ILE A 96 -11.90 14.13 -10.34
CA ILE A 96 -10.61 13.90 -9.68
C ILE A 96 -10.86 13.63 -8.20
N TYR A 97 -10.39 12.48 -7.73
CA TYR A 97 -10.47 12.06 -6.33
C TYR A 97 -9.12 12.21 -5.64
N ARG A 98 -9.15 12.38 -4.32
CA ARG A 98 -8.03 12.00 -3.45
C ARG A 98 -8.44 10.94 -2.46
N VAL A 99 -7.51 10.07 -2.11
CA VAL A 99 -7.69 9.05 -1.07
C VAL A 99 -6.38 8.88 -0.31
N LYS A 100 -6.43 8.56 0.99
CA LYS A 100 -5.21 8.19 1.70
C LYS A 100 -4.68 6.86 1.18
N ARG A 101 -3.37 6.64 1.29
CA ARG A 101 -2.74 5.36 0.91
C ARG A 101 -3.33 4.15 1.64
N LYS A 102 -3.88 4.34 2.85
CA LYS A 102 -4.59 3.30 3.61
C LYS A 102 -6.02 3.01 3.10
N GLY A 103 -6.49 3.73 2.08
CA GLY A 103 -7.82 3.58 1.47
C GLY A 103 -8.97 4.26 2.20
N ASN A 104 -8.69 5.02 3.26
CA ASN A 104 -9.68 5.85 3.93
C ASN A 104 -9.63 7.31 3.46
N GLY A 105 -10.61 8.12 3.88
CA GLY A 105 -10.63 9.56 3.61
C GLY A 105 -10.70 9.89 2.12
N ARG A 106 -11.51 9.13 1.37
CA ARG A 106 -11.77 9.42 -0.04
C ARG A 106 -12.62 10.68 -0.16
N GLU A 107 -12.17 11.61 -0.97
CA GLU A 107 -12.82 12.90 -1.17
C GLU A 107 -12.80 13.28 -2.66
N ASN A 108 -13.84 14.00 -3.08
CA ASN A 108 -13.94 14.56 -4.44
C ASN A 108 -13.29 15.93 -4.40
N LEU A 109 -12.30 16.17 -5.27
CA LEU A 109 -11.61 17.46 -5.30
C LEU A 109 -12.22 18.40 -6.32
N LEU A 110 -12.51 17.89 -7.52
CA LEU A 110 -13.02 18.65 -8.64
C LEU A 110 -13.91 17.76 -9.51
N VAL A 111 -15.03 18.32 -9.97
CA VAL A 111 -15.67 17.86 -11.22
C VAL A 111 -14.83 18.48 -12.33
N SER A 112 -14.15 17.63 -13.09
CA SER A 112 -13.43 18.10 -14.25
C SER A 112 -14.46 18.73 -15.21
N GLN A 113 -14.17 19.92 -15.73
CA GLN A 113 -14.89 20.43 -16.91
C GLN A 113 -14.16 20.03 -18.20
N ASN A 114 -13.16 19.15 -18.08
CA ASN A 114 -12.29 18.76 -19.17
C ASN A 114 -12.72 17.36 -19.62
N GLU A 115 -13.20 17.26 -20.86
CA GLU A 115 -13.44 15.97 -21.52
C GLU A 115 -12.14 15.14 -21.48
N GLY A 116 -12.07 14.17 -20.57
CA GLY A 116 -10.98 13.19 -20.51
C GLY A 116 -9.64 13.73 -19.99
N VAL A 117 -9.44 13.69 -18.67
CA VAL A 117 -8.10 13.89 -18.08
C VAL A 117 -7.22 12.66 -18.34
N GLU A 118 -6.29 12.79 -19.29
CA GLU A 118 -5.35 11.74 -19.70
C GLU A 118 -4.13 11.59 -18.76
N GLY A 119 -3.88 12.58 -17.90
CA GLY A 119 -2.76 12.56 -16.95
C GLY A 119 -2.94 13.59 -15.83
N LEU A 120 -2.29 13.39 -14.69
CA LEU A 120 -2.31 14.32 -13.55
C LEU A 120 -0.88 14.58 -13.07
N ALA A 121 -0.59 15.83 -12.73
CA ALA A 121 0.67 16.25 -12.14
C ALA A 121 0.43 17.12 -10.90
N LEU A 122 1.11 16.78 -9.81
CA LEU A 122 1.14 17.50 -8.54
C LEU A 122 2.48 18.23 -8.38
N ASP A 123 2.44 19.56 -8.40
CA ASP A 123 3.56 20.36 -7.90
C ASP A 123 3.56 20.33 -6.37
N TRP A 124 4.47 19.54 -5.80
CA TRP A 124 4.59 19.40 -4.35
C TRP A 124 5.12 20.65 -3.64
N VAL A 125 5.74 21.60 -4.35
CA VAL A 125 6.27 22.85 -3.81
C VAL A 125 5.14 23.87 -3.68
N SER A 126 4.44 24.13 -4.79
CA SER A 126 3.34 25.10 -4.83
C SER A 126 2.00 24.54 -4.33
N LYS A 127 1.89 23.22 -4.18
CA LYS A 127 0.67 22.49 -3.79
C LYS A 127 -0.47 22.59 -4.80
N ASN A 128 -0.11 22.68 -6.07
CA ASN A 128 -1.05 22.73 -7.18
C ASN A 128 -1.15 21.35 -7.84
N LEU A 129 -2.39 20.93 -8.12
CA LEU A 129 -2.70 19.72 -8.88
C LEU A 129 -3.37 20.14 -10.18
N GLY A 130 -2.89 19.61 -11.30
CA GLY A 130 -3.48 19.87 -12.61
C GLY A 130 -3.31 18.70 -13.57
N PRO A 131 -3.85 18.83 -14.79
CA PRO A 131 -3.59 17.87 -15.86
C PRO A 131 -2.10 17.80 -16.17
N ASP A 132 -1.58 16.60 -16.39
CA ASP A 132 -0.25 16.43 -16.97
C ASP A 132 -0.35 16.67 -18.47
N THR A 133 -0.14 17.91 -18.89
CA THR A 133 0.01 18.22 -20.31
C THR A 133 1.39 17.73 -20.73
N GLN A 134 1.50 16.46 -21.09
CA GLN A 134 2.56 16.05 -22.00
C GLN A 134 2.41 16.97 -23.21
N SER A 135 3.41 17.81 -23.45
CA SER A 135 3.53 18.55 -24.69
C SER A 135 3.46 17.53 -25.82
N SER A 136 2.33 17.45 -26.52
CA SER A 136 2.25 16.81 -27.82
C SER A 136 3.43 17.33 -28.68
N PRO A 137 4.10 16.46 -29.44
CA PRO A 137 5.30 16.82 -30.18
C PRO A 137 5.08 17.99 -31.16
#